data_AF-A0A6J4P7F4-F1
#
_entry.id   AF-A0A6J4P7F4-F1
#
_cell.length_a   1.000
_cell.length_b   1.000
_cell.length_c   1.000
_cell.angle_alpha   90.00
_cell.angle_beta   90.00
_cell.angle_gamma   90.00
#
_symmetry.space_group_name_H-M   'P 1'
#
loop_
_entity.id
_entity.type
_entity.pdbx_description
1 polymer ?
#
loop_
_entity_poly.entity_id
_entity_poly.type
_entity_poly.pdbx_seq_one_letter_code
_entity_poly.pdbx_strand_id
1 'polypeptide(L)'
;MLGTNQPNPPRENRLLAALSAAEYQRLIPNLEFVELPLKQVLYKPDEPITYVYFPHRAIASLIYTLEDGSISEVGLVGNDGMVGLPVILGDGTTNTTAIVQVADGAMRMRADQFKAEFNRGGELQILLLRYTQGLFTQVTQTAVCNSHHSIEERLARWLLMVSDRVESNTFSL
;
A
#
# COMPACT_ATOMS: atom_id res chain seq x y z
N MET A 1 27.77 29.80 1.10
CA MET A 1 27.06 28.59 1.58
C MET A 1 25.67 28.60 0.97
N LEU A 2 25.49 27.90 -0.14
CA LEU A 2 24.19 27.81 -0.82
C LEU A 2 23.60 26.45 -0.48
N GLY A 3 22.52 26.45 0.31
CA GLY A 3 21.72 25.26 0.59
C GLY A 3 21.12 24.76 -0.72
N THR A 4 21.47 23.53 -1.09
CA THR A 4 20.86 22.82 -2.21
C THR A 4 19.40 22.54 -1.86
N ASN A 5 18.51 23.40 -2.31
CA ASN A 5 17.07 23.15 -2.34
C ASN A 5 16.83 22.08 -3.41
N GLN A 6 17.11 20.82 -3.09
CA GLN A 6 16.72 19.71 -3.96
C GLN A 6 15.18 19.73 -4.01
N PRO A 7 14.56 19.80 -5.21
CA PRO A 7 13.12 19.71 -5.32
C PRO A 7 12.69 18.38 -4.68
N ASN A 8 11.73 18.45 -3.76
CA ASN A 8 11.13 17.25 -3.18
C ASN A 8 10.67 16.34 -4.33
N PRO A 9 10.99 15.03 -4.30
CA PRO A 9 10.52 14.12 -5.33
C PRO A 9 8.99 14.22 -5.43
N PRO A 10 8.42 14.20 -6.64
CA PRO A 10 6.98 14.31 -6.82
C PRO A 10 6.27 13.26 -5.97
N ARG A 11 5.29 13.72 -5.19
CA ARG A 11 4.54 12.87 -4.27
C ARG A 11 3.44 12.15 -5.07
N GLU A 12 3.82 11.13 -5.82
CA GLU A 12 2.89 10.34 -6.64
C GLU A 12 1.94 9.53 -5.76
N ASN A 13 2.39 9.10 -4.58
CA ASN A 13 1.53 8.50 -3.57
C ASN A 13 0.70 9.57 -2.84
N ARG A 14 -0.62 9.42 -2.85
CA ARG A 14 -1.60 10.36 -2.29
C ARG A 14 -1.53 10.48 -0.77
N LEU A 15 -1.11 9.44 -0.04
CA LEU A 15 -0.90 9.56 1.41
C LEU A 15 0.29 10.48 1.69
N LEU A 16 1.42 10.26 1.02
CA LEU A 16 2.58 11.15 1.15
C LEU A 16 2.26 12.57 0.66
N ALA A 17 1.49 12.68 -0.43
CA ALA A 17 1.04 13.96 -0.99
C ALA A 17 0.19 14.77 -0.01
N ALA A 18 -0.66 14.12 0.78
CA ALA A 18 -1.56 14.76 1.71
C ALA A 18 -0.88 15.35 2.96
N LEU A 19 0.36 14.94 3.28
CA LEU A 19 1.09 15.44 4.45
C LEU A 19 1.51 16.90 4.27
N SER A 20 1.50 17.68 5.36
CA SER A 20 2.15 18.98 5.38
C SER A 20 3.64 18.89 5.04
N ALA A 21 4.23 20.00 4.59
CA ALA A 21 5.65 20.08 4.28
C ALA A 21 6.53 19.66 5.48
N ALA A 22 6.14 20.08 6.69
CA ALA A 22 6.89 19.79 7.91
C ALA A 22 6.88 18.30 8.29
N GLU A 23 5.76 17.60 8.08
CA GLU A 23 5.69 16.16 8.34
C GLU A 23 6.44 15.36 7.29
N TYR A 24 6.23 15.67 6.02
CA TYR A 24 6.93 15.01 4.93
C TYR A 24 8.46 15.16 5.06
N GLN A 25 8.95 16.34 5.45
CA GLN A 25 10.38 16.58 5.63
C GLN A 25 11.04 15.65 6.65
N ARG A 26 10.29 15.16 7.65
CA ARG A 26 10.79 14.18 8.62
C ARG A 26 10.91 12.77 8.05
N LEU A 27 10.05 12.43 7.08
CA LEU A 27 10.07 11.13 6.42
C LEU A 27 11.18 11.04 5.37
N ILE A 28 11.45 12.12 4.64
CA ILE A 28 12.42 12.17 3.52
C ILE A 28 13.75 11.47 3.81
N PRO A 29 14.43 11.68 4.95
CA PRO A 29 15.75 11.06 5.19
C PRO A 29 15.74 9.53 5.26
N ASN A 30 14.56 8.94 5.47
CA ASN A 30 14.36 7.49 5.62
C ASN A 30 13.57 6.89 4.45
N LEU A 31 13.11 7.73 3.51
CA LEU A 31 12.40 7.29 2.32
C LEU A 31 13.41 7.00 1.21
N GLU A 32 13.32 5.82 0.63
CA GLU A 32 14.10 5.43 -0.54
C GLU A 32 13.18 4.99 -1.66
N PHE A 33 13.48 5.37 -2.89
CA PHE A 33 12.76 4.89 -4.07
C PHE A 33 13.22 3.47 -4.42
N VAL A 34 12.27 2.60 -4.76
CA VAL A 34 12.53 1.25 -5.24
C VAL A 34 11.64 0.90 -6.41
N GLU A 35 12.19 0.11 -7.34
CA GLU A 35 11.41 -0.59 -8.36
C GLU A 35 10.65 -1.76 -7.71
N LEU A 36 9.42 -1.96 -8.15
CA LEU A 36 8.54 -3.06 -7.75
C LEU A 36 8.20 -3.91 -8.98
N PRO A 37 8.99 -4.96 -9.29
CA PRO A 37 8.70 -5.85 -10.41
C PRO A 37 7.43 -6.68 -10.20
N LEU A 38 6.81 -7.07 -11.32
CA LEU A 38 5.63 -7.94 -11.33
C LEU A 38 5.90 -9.24 -10.55
N LYS A 39 4.93 -9.66 -9.73
CA LYS A 39 4.99 -10.84 -8.84
C LYS A 39 6.02 -10.76 -7.70
N GLN A 40 6.66 -9.62 -7.46
CA GLN A 40 7.49 -9.45 -6.27
C GLN A 40 6.63 -9.59 -5.01
N VAL A 41 7.08 -10.43 -4.07
CA VAL A 41 6.49 -10.54 -2.73
C VAL A 41 7.14 -9.49 -1.82
N LEU A 42 6.32 -8.64 -1.21
CA LEU A 42 6.75 -7.54 -0.34
C LEU A 42 6.81 -7.95 1.13
N TYR A 43 5.89 -8.83 1.55
CA TYR A 43 5.95 -9.54 2.82
C TYR A 43 5.17 -10.86 2.69
N LYS A 44 5.44 -11.78 3.61
CA LYS A 44 4.77 -13.09 3.71
C LYS A 44 3.96 -13.21 5.00
N PRO A 45 3.06 -14.20 5.08
CA PRO A 45 2.33 -14.50 6.30
C PRO A 45 3.28 -14.86 7.43
N ASP A 46 2.93 -14.45 8.65
CA ASP A 46 3.60 -14.80 9.91
C ASP A 46 5.11 -14.43 9.99
N GLU A 47 5.59 -13.62 9.04
CA GLU A 47 6.93 -13.05 9.03
C GLU A 47 6.87 -11.56 9.45
N PRO A 48 7.86 -11.06 10.22
CA PRO A 48 7.93 -9.64 10.54
C PRO A 48 8.02 -8.77 9.28
N ILE A 49 7.13 -7.79 9.14
CA ILE A 49 7.20 -6.81 8.06
C ILE A 49 8.36 -5.85 8.33
N THR A 50 9.38 -5.87 7.47
CA THR A 50 10.60 -5.05 7.64
C THR A 50 10.55 -3.71 6.93
N TYR A 51 9.68 -3.56 5.91
CA TYR A 51 9.49 -2.34 5.14
C TYR A 51 8.01 -2.03 4.91
N VAL A 52 7.70 -0.75 4.89
CA VAL A 52 6.44 -0.24 4.36
C VAL A 52 6.68 0.37 2.98
N TYR A 53 5.67 0.32 2.12
CA TYR A 53 5.76 0.81 0.74
C TYR A 53 4.62 1.75 0.44
N PHE A 54 4.93 2.84 -0.26
CA PHE A 54 4.00 3.84 -0.78
C PHE A 54 4.06 3.77 -2.31
N PRO A 55 3.21 2.93 -2.94
CA PRO A 55 3.25 2.75 -4.38
C PRO A 55 3.11 4.08 -5.12
N HIS A 56 3.83 4.22 -6.23
CA HIS A 56 3.52 5.19 -7.27
C HIS A 56 2.44 4.55 -8.14
N ARG A 57 2.70 4.15 -9.38
CA ARG A 57 1.69 3.52 -10.24
C ARG A 57 1.59 2.00 -10.05
N ALA A 58 2.42 1.46 -9.16
CA ALA A 58 2.40 0.04 -8.82
C ALA A 58 1.13 -0.32 -8.05
N ILE A 59 0.68 -1.56 -8.21
CA ILE A 59 -0.43 -2.11 -7.43
C ILE A 59 0.03 -3.40 -6.77
N ALA A 60 -0.16 -3.47 -5.46
CA ALA A 60 0.02 -4.68 -4.67
C ALA A 60 -1.34 -5.25 -4.27
N SER A 61 -1.49 -6.56 -4.45
CA SER A 61 -2.62 -7.33 -3.95
C SER A 61 -2.26 -7.93 -2.59
N LEU A 62 -3.21 -7.84 -1.67
CA LEU A 62 -3.15 -8.52 -0.39
C LEU A 62 -3.93 -9.83 -0.56
N ILE A 63 -3.22 -10.95 -0.46
CA ILE A 63 -3.79 -12.27 -0.68
C ILE A 63 -3.71 -13.13 0.56
N TYR A 64 -4.68 -14.01 0.73
CA TYR A 64 -4.68 -15.08 1.72
C TYR A 64 -4.59 -16.42 1.00
N THR A 65 -3.75 -17.32 1.48
CA THR A 65 -3.61 -18.69 0.96
C THR A 65 -4.28 -19.66 1.93
N LEU A 66 -5.26 -20.42 1.44
CA LEU A 66 -5.97 -21.43 2.22
C LEU A 66 -5.15 -22.72 2.34
N GLU A 67 -5.54 -23.61 3.25
CA GLU A 67 -4.87 -24.90 3.47
C GLU A 67 -4.82 -25.79 2.22
N ASP A 68 -5.82 -25.68 1.35
CA ASP A 68 -5.89 -26.40 0.07
C ASP A 68 -5.03 -25.76 -1.05
N GLY A 69 -4.31 -24.68 -0.74
CA GLY A 69 -3.46 -23.94 -1.67
C GLY A 69 -4.21 -22.95 -2.55
N SER A 70 -5.54 -22.82 -2.41
CA SER A 70 -6.29 -21.78 -3.11
C SER A 70 -5.94 -20.40 -2.56
N ILE A 71 -5.95 -19.41 -3.46
CA ILE A 71 -5.56 -18.02 -3.14
C ILE A 71 -6.79 -17.14 -3.29
N SER A 72 -7.05 -16.34 -2.26
CA SER A 72 -8.10 -15.31 -2.30
C SER A 72 -7.49 -13.93 -2.10
N GLU A 73 -7.73 -13.04 -3.05
CA GLU A 73 -7.45 -11.62 -2.85
C GLU A 73 -8.44 -11.02 -1.86
N VAL A 74 -7.91 -10.33 -0.85
CA VAL A 74 -8.68 -9.67 0.20
C VAL A 74 -8.63 -8.15 0.10
N GLY A 75 -7.61 -7.58 -0.56
CA GLY A 75 -7.49 -6.13 -0.73
C GLY A 75 -6.47 -5.73 -1.78
N LEU A 76 -6.52 -4.46 -2.18
CA LEU A 76 -5.65 -3.85 -3.18
C LEU A 76 -5.09 -2.53 -2.66
N VAL A 77 -3.80 -2.34 -2.86
CA VAL A 77 -3.07 -1.14 -2.49
C VAL A 77 -2.37 -0.56 -3.71
N GLY A 78 -2.65 0.71 -4.03
CA GLY A 78 -1.95 1.46 -5.09
C GLY A 78 -1.47 2.82 -4.59
N ASN A 79 -1.45 3.82 -5.48
CA ASN A 79 -1.00 5.18 -5.16
C ASN A 79 -1.81 5.88 -4.07
N ASP A 80 -2.99 5.37 -3.73
CA ASP A 80 -3.89 5.91 -2.72
C ASP A 80 -3.60 5.39 -1.30
N GLY A 81 -2.64 4.47 -1.15
CA GLY A 81 -2.44 3.74 0.09
C GLY A 81 -0.98 3.39 0.42
N MET A 82 -0.82 2.46 1.35
CA MET A 82 0.48 1.89 1.71
C MET A 82 0.41 0.39 1.97
N VAL A 83 1.47 -0.33 1.58
CA VAL A 83 1.68 -1.73 1.93
C VAL A 83 2.41 -1.79 3.28
N GLY A 84 2.00 -2.72 4.14
CA GLY A 84 2.61 -2.89 5.47
C GLY A 84 1.84 -2.22 6.61
N LEU A 85 0.54 -1.94 6.43
CA LEU A 85 -0.32 -1.40 7.47
C LEU A 85 -0.26 -2.14 8.83
N PRO A 86 -0.08 -3.48 8.91
CA PRO A 86 0.03 -4.17 10.20
C PRO A 86 1.15 -3.65 11.11
N VAL A 87 2.20 -3.02 10.55
CA VAL A 87 3.30 -2.39 11.30
C VAL A 87 2.81 -1.40 12.37
N ILE A 88 1.74 -0.66 12.07
CA ILE A 88 1.15 0.34 12.97
C ILE A 88 -0.07 -0.17 13.75
N LEU A 89 -0.61 -1.34 13.40
CA LEU A 89 -1.82 -1.92 14.01
C LEU A 89 -1.53 -2.96 15.10
N GLY A 90 -0.26 -3.33 15.32
CA GLY A 90 0.08 -4.31 16.34
C GLY A 90 1.55 -4.73 16.31
N ASP A 91 1.76 -6.05 16.22
CA ASP A 91 3.08 -6.69 16.23
C ASP A 91 3.85 -6.59 14.90
N GLY A 92 3.21 -6.08 13.84
CA GLY A 92 3.84 -5.95 12.52
C GLY A 92 3.89 -7.25 11.73
N THR A 93 3.04 -8.23 12.07
CA THR A 93 2.81 -9.45 11.30
C THR A 93 1.37 -9.50 10.78
N THR A 94 1.10 -10.40 9.84
CA THR A 94 -0.24 -10.61 9.27
C THR A 94 -0.31 -12.02 8.68
N ASN A 95 -1.51 -12.50 8.42
CA ASN A 95 -1.77 -13.77 7.74
C ASN A 95 -1.85 -13.65 6.22
N THR A 96 -1.66 -12.45 5.69
CA THR A 96 -1.68 -12.15 4.25
C THR A 96 -0.28 -12.19 3.64
N THR A 97 -0.21 -12.34 2.33
CA THR A 97 0.95 -12.01 1.50
C THR A 97 0.65 -10.72 0.75
N ALA A 98 1.61 -9.79 0.66
CA ALA A 98 1.52 -8.70 -0.30
C ALA A 98 2.35 -9.02 -1.54
N ILE A 99 1.71 -9.07 -2.71
CA ILE A 99 2.34 -9.38 -4.00
C ILE A 99 2.04 -8.29 -5.03
N VAL A 100 3.07 -7.87 -5.78
CA VAL A 100 2.94 -6.87 -6.84
C VAL A 100 2.18 -7.47 -8.03
N GLN A 101 1.05 -6.86 -8.40
CA GLN A 101 0.22 -7.21 -9.55
C GLN A 101 0.39 -6.27 -10.75
N VAL A 102 0.79 -5.01 -10.49
CA VAL A 102 1.18 -4.05 -11.54
C VAL A 102 2.54 -3.50 -11.17
N ALA A 103 3.51 -3.67 -12.07
CA ALA A 103 4.89 -3.24 -11.87
C ALA A 103 5.05 -1.74 -12.13
N ASP A 104 5.82 -1.07 -11.27
CA ASP A 104 6.22 0.34 -11.37
C ASP A 104 7.21 0.61 -10.22
N GLY A 105 7.21 1.81 -9.62
CA GLY A 105 8.00 2.15 -8.44
C GLY A 105 7.18 2.41 -7.17
N ALA A 106 7.89 2.57 -6.07
CA ALA A 106 7.36 3.01 -4.79
C ALA A 106 8.43 3.73 -3.98
N MET A 107 8.00 4.61 -3.07
CA MET A 107 8.85 4.97 -1.93
C MET A 107 8.69 3.90 -0.85
N ARG A 108 9.79 3.45 -0.24
CA ARG A 108 9.76 2.56 0.92
C ARG A 108 10.49 3.16 2.11
N MET A 109 10.15 2.69 3.30
CA MET A 109 10.77 3.09 4.58
C MET A 109 10.88 1.86 5.48
N ARG A 110 11.91 1.80 6.33
CA ARG A 110 12.02 0.72 7.33
C ARG A 110 10.84 0.77 8.30
N ALA A 111 10.27 -0.39 8.61
CA ALA A 111 9.04 -0.51 9.39
C ALA A 111 9.17 0.08 10.81
N ASP A 112 10.33 -0.10 11.47
CA ASP A 112 10.59 0.44 12.81
C ASP A 112 10.66 1.98 12.83
N GLN A 113 11.32 2.58 11.83
CA GLN A 113 11.39 4.03 11.66
C GLN A 113 10.01 4.61 11.36
N PHE A 114 9.26 3.94 10.48
CA PHE A 114 7.90 4.34 10.17
C PHE A 114 6.97 4.25 11.38
N LYS A 115 7.06 3.16 12.16
CA LYS A 115 6.32 2.99 13.40
C LYS A 115 6.68 4.06 14.42
N ALA A 116 7.95 4.44 14.52
CA ALA A 116 8.39 5.54 15.36
C ALA A 116 7.74 6.87 14.95
N GLU A 117 7.74 7.21 13.65
CA GLU A 117 7.08 8.42 13.14
C GLU A 117 5.56 8.40 13.36
N PHE A 118 4.90 7.26 13.16
CA PHE A 118 3.47 7.09 13.48
C PHE A 118 3.19 7.33 14.98
N ASN A 119 4.04 6.81 15.87
CA ASN A 119 3.88 6.94 17.32
C ASN A 119 4.15 8.34 17.85
N ARG A 120 4.76 9.24 17.06
CA ARG A 120 4.85 10.67 17.40
C ARG A 120 3.48 11.34 17.45
N GLY A 121 2.46 10.71 16.84
CA GLY A 121 1.14 11.29 16.66
C GLY A 121 1.14 12.39 15.61
N GLY A 122 0.02 13.12 15.53
CA GLY A 122 -0.14 14.23 14.59
C GLY A 122 -0.81 13.84 13.28
N GLU A 123 -0.47 14.55 12.21
CA GLU A 123 -1.19 14.48 10.94
C GLU A 123 -0.98 13.13 10.24
N LEU A 124 0.22 12.58 10.24
CA LEU A 124 0.54 11.26 9.69
C LEU A 124 -0.29 10.16 10.35
N GLN A 125 -0.39 10.19 11.69
CA GLN A 125 -1.20 9.23 12.43
C GLN A 125 -2.67 9.34 12.06
N ILE A 126 -3.23 10.56 12.06
CA ILE A 126 -4.64 10.80 11.71
C ILE A 126 -4.93 10.35 10.27
N LEU A 127 -4.03 10.66 9.33
CA LEU A 127 -4.15 10.27 7.93
C LEU A 127 -4.15 8.75 7.78
N LEU A 128 -3.24 8.06 8.46
CA LEU A 128 -3.13 6.59 8.39
C LEU A 128 -4.31 5.89 9.06
N LEU A 129 -4.89 6.45 10.12
CA LEU A 129 -6.12 5.94 10.71
C LEU A 129 -7.32 6.08 9.76
N ARG A 130 -7.41 7.20 9.03
CA ARG A 130 -8.44 7.37 7.97
C ARG A 130 -8.22 6.41 6.80
N TYR A 131 -6.97 6.25 6.36
CA TYR A 131 -6.62 5.25 5.36
C TYR A 131 -6.99 3.83 5.82
N THR A 132 -6.71 3.48 7.09
CA THR A 132 -7.09 2.19 7.68
C THR A 132 -8.59 1.95 7.58
N GLN A 133 -9.41 2.95 7.90
CA GLN A 133 -10.86 2.86 7.74
C GLN A 133 -11.28 2.63 6.28
N GLY A 134 -10.63 3.32 5.34
CA GLY A 134 -10.86 3.13 3.90
C GLY A 134 -10.50 1.71 3.44
N LEU A 135 -9.33 1.20 3.83
CA LEU A 135 -8.91 -0.17 3.50
C LEU A 135 -9.84 -1.20 4.14
N PHE A 136 -10.24 -1.01 5.40
CA PHE A 136 -11.20 -1.91 6.06
C PHE A 136 -12.55 -1.97 5.33
N THR A 137 -13.03 -0.82 4.82
CA THR A 137 -14.24 -0.74 4.00
C THR A 137 -14.08 -1.51 2.70
N GLN A 138 -12.93 -1.36 2.02
CA GLN A 138 -12.61 -2.11 0.80
C GLN A 138 -12.58 -3.62 1.05
N VAL A 139 -11.89 -4.08 2.10
CA VAL A 139 -11.78 -5.49 2.47
C VAL A 139 -13.16 -6.07 2.78
N THR A 140 -13.98 -5.35 3.54
CA THR A 140 -15.37 -5.75 3.85
C THR A 140 -16.20 -5.91 2.58
N GLN A 141 -16.12 -4.94 1.66
CA GLN A 141 -16.81 -5.03 0.37
C GLN A 141 -16.33 -6.21 -0.46
N THR A 142 -15.02 -6.46 -0.51
CA THR A 142 -14.44 -7.62 -1.22
C THR A 142 -14.96 -8.93 -0.64
N ALA A 143 -15.07 -9.07 0.67
CA ALA A 143 -15.61 -10.27 1.31
C ALA A 143 -17.09 -10.51 0.93
N VAL A 144 -17.91 -9.46 0.92
CA VAL A 144 -19.32 -9.53 0.48
C VAL A 144 -19.39 -9.92 -1.00
N CYS A 145 -18.63 -9.26 -1.87
CA CYS A 145 -18.62 -9.57 -3.30
C CYS A 145 -18.13 -11.00 -3.60
N ASN A 146 -17.14 -11.50 -2.86
CA ASN A 146 -16.65 -12.87 -3.04
C ASN A 146 -17.70 -13.92 -2.67
N SER A 147 -18.65 -13.57 -1.79
CA SER A 147 -19.72 -14.47 -1.34
C SER A 147 -20.97 -14.41 -2.21
N HIS A 148 -21.25 -13.26 -2.86
CA HIS A 148 -22.55 -12.99 -3.50
C HIS A 148 -22.50 -12.72 -5.01
N HIS A 149 -21.33 -12.45 -5.59
CA HIS A 149 -21.21 -12.07 -7.01
C HIS A 149 -20.46 -13.11 -7.83
N SER A 150 -20.75 -13.15 -9.14
CA SER A 150 -20.11 -14.04 -10.09
C SER A 150 -18.63 -13.68 -10.32
N ILE A 151 -17.89 -14.55 -11.00
CA ILE A 151 -16.48 -14.31 -11.33
C ILE A 151 -16.35 -13.05 -12.21
N GLU A 152 -17.24 -12.89 -13.18
CA GLU A 152 -17.27 -11.78 -14.13
C GLU A 152 -17.54 -10.44 -13.43
N GLU A 153 -18.49 -10.41 -12.49
CA GLU A 153 -18.81 -9.21 -11.72
C GLU A 153 -17.65 -8.78 -10.82
N ARG A 154 -16.98 -9.76 -10.19
CA ARG A 154 -15.79 -9.50 -9.36
C ARG A 154 -14.62 -9.02 -10.22
N LEU A 155 -14.44 -9.56 -11.42
CA LEU A 155 -13.42 -9.12 -12.37
C LEU A 155 -13.68 -7.68 -12.84
N ALA A 156 -14.93 -7.33 -13.17
CA ALA A 156 -15.27 -5.98 -13.57
C ALA A 156 -14.96 -4.97 -12.45
N ARG A 157 -15.32 -5.30 -11.20
CA ARG A 157 -14.97 -4.47 -10.03
C ARG A 157 -13.46 -4.36 -9.86
N TRP A 158 -12.71 -5.45 -10.03
CA TRP A 158 -11.26 -5.44 -9.94
C TRP A 158 -10.64 -4.51 -10.98
N LEU A 159 -11.04 -4.63 -12.24
CA LEU A 159 -10.56 -3.77 -13.33
C LEU A 159 -10.85 -2.29 -13.07
N LEU A 160 -12.03 -1.95 -12.54
CA LEU A 160 -12.36 -0.58 -12.14
C LEU A 160 -11.44 -0.08 -11.01
N MET A 161 -11.25 -0.88 -9.95
CA MET A 161 -10.38 -0.50 -8.83
C MET A 161 -8.91 -0.30 -9.23
N VAL A 162 -8.43 -1.10 -10.20
CA VAL A 162 -7.08 -0.97 -10.73
C VAL A 162 -6.99 0.27 -11.63
N SER A 163 -8.00 0.52 -12.48
CA SER A 163 -8.04 1.70 -13.37
C SER A 163 -7.98 3.01 -12.58
N ASP A 164 -8.75 3.10 -11.49
CA ASP A 164 -8.76 4.26 -10.59
C ASP A 164 -7.38 4.56 -9.97
N ARG A 165 -6.51 3.55 -9.86
CA ARG A 165 -5.20 3.63 -9.19
C ARG A 165 -4.02 3.79 -10.14
N VAL A 166 -4.09 3.21 -11.33
CA VAL A 166 -3.06 3.41 -12.38
C VAL A 166 -3.29 4.73 -13.11
N GLU A 167 -4.46 5.37 -12.93
CA GLU A 167 -4.92 6.52 -13.73
C GLU A 167 -4.82 6.21 -15.24
N SER A 168 -5.05 4.94 -15.59
CA SER A 168 -4.91 4.36 -16.93
C SER A 168 -6.11 3.48 -17.26
N ASN A 169 -6.54 3.52 -18.52
CA ASN A 169 -7.61 2.70 -19.07
C ASN A 169 -7.08 1.47 -19.82
N THR A 170 -5.81 1.13 -19.68
CA THR A 170 -5.16 0.04 -20.43
C THR A 170 -4.34 -0.84 -19.50
N PHE A 171 -4.64 -2.14 -19.49
CA PHE A 171 -3.92 -3.15 -18.72
C PHE A 171 -3.15 -4.07 -19.66
N SER A 172 -1.87 -4.29 -19.39
CA SER A 172 -1.09 -5.36 -20.03
C SER A 172 -1.32 -6.64 -19.22
N LEU A 173 -2.33 -7.42 -19.61
CA LEU A 173 -2.62 -8.76 -19.08
C LEU A 173 -1.73 -9.82 -19.72
#